data_AF-A0A147J7K6-F1
#
_entry.id   AF-A0A147J7K6-F1
#
_cell.length_a   1.000
_cell.length_b   1.000
_cell.length_c   1.000
_cell.angle_alpha   90.00
_cell.angle_beta   90.00
_cell.angle_gamma   90.00
#
_symmetry.space_group_name_H-M   'P 1'
#
loop_
_entity.id
_entity.type
_entity.pdbx_description
1 polymer ?
#
loop_
_entity_poly.entity_id
_entity_poly.type
_entity_poly.pdbx_seq_one_letter_code
_entity_poly.pdbx_strand_id
1 'polypeptide(L)' 'MTIFVEPLCDQYEVPPKGEALVILQDGHPHSVDIHPDNWISISNEGPELATVEIFDEYQFSKPMRQSK' A
#
# COMPACT_ATOMS: atom_id res chain seq x y z
N MET A 1 -4.75 -15.11 -28.15
CA MET A 1 -5.63 -14.78 -27.02
C MET A 1 -4.83 -13.86 -26.12
N THR A 2 -5.24 -12.61 -25.97
CA THR A 2 -4.55 -11.62 -25.15
C THR A 2 -5.37 -11.48 -23.87
N ILE A 3 -4.81 -11.90 -22.73
CA ILE A 3 -5.44 -11.70 -21.42
C ILE A 3 -4.99 -10.31 -20.96
N PHE A 4 -5.92 -9.36 -20.91
CA PHE A 4 -5.71 -8.08 -20.23
C PHE A 4 -5.99 -8.33 -18.75
N VAL A 5 -4.92 -8.47 -17.96
CA VAL A 5 -5.02 -8.31 -16.51
C VAL A 5 -4.82 -6.83 -16.27
N GLU A 6 -5.88 -6.11 -15.91
CA GLU A 6 -5.73 -4.75 -15.40
C GLU A 6 -5.05 -4.87 -14.03
N PRO A 7 -3.82 -4.35 -13.85
CA PRO A 7 -3.23 -4.30 -12.52
C PRO A 7 -4.17 -3.47 -11.65
N LEU A 8 -4.62 -4.05 -10.55
CA LEU A 8 -5.49 -3.37 -9.59
C LEU A 8 -4.62 -2.32 -8.91
N CYS A 9 -4.86 -1.05 -9.24
CA CYS A 9 -4.15 0.10 -8.71
C CYS A 9 -5.12 0.93 -7.87
N ASP A 10 -4.97 0.84 -6.56
CA ASP A 10 -5.76 1.59 -5.60
C ASP A 10 -4.99 2.81 -5.09
N GLN A 11 -5.71 3.89 -4.84
CA GLN A 11 -5.15 5.15 -4.34
C GLN A 11 -5.83 5.53 -3.02
N TYR A 12 -5.02 5.92 -2.04
CA TYR A 12 -5.48 6.26 -0.70
C TYR A 12 -4.87 7.57 -0.25
N GLU A 13 -5.71 8.50 0.19
CA GLU A 13 -5.27 9.75 0.80
C GLU A 13 -4.90 9.52 2.27
N VAL A 14 -3.70 9.92 2.66
CA VAL A 14 -3.20 9.82 4.03
C VAL A 14 -3.27 11.21 4.67
N PRO A 15 -3.98 11.37 5.79
CA PRO A 15 -4.05 12.64 6.49
C PRO A 15 -2.65 13.18 6.85
N PRO A 16 -2.46 14.50 6.95
CA PRO A 16 -1.21 15.06 7.43
C PRO A 16 -0.86 14.54 8.84
N LYS A 17 0.34 13.96 9.00
CA LYS A 17 0.79 13.23 10.22
C LYS A 17 0.06 11.91 10.49
N GLY A 18 -0.78 11.48 9.56
CA GLY A 18 -1.40 10.17 9.55
C GLY A 18 -0.43 9.09 9.10
N GLU A 19 -0.90 7.86 9.15
CA GLU A 19 -0.13 6.67 8.82
C GLU A 19 -1.01 5.70 8.04
N ALA A 20 -0.40 4.98 7.09
CA ALA A 20 -1.09 3.94 6.33
C ALA A 20 -0.42 2.58 6.61
N LEU A 21 -1.22 1.61 7.06
CA LEU A 21 -0.80 0.22 7.15
C LEU A 21 -1.28 -0.51 5.90
N VAL A 22 -0.32 -1.00 5.12
CA VAL A 22 -0.59 -1.78 3.91
C VAL A 22 -0.26 -3.23 4.18
N ILE A 23 -1.26 -4.10 4.09
CA ILE A 23 -1.12 -5.55 4.22
C ILE A 23 -1.24 -6.13 2.81
N LEU A 24 -0.10 -6.62 2.32
CA LEU A 24 0.02 -7.25 1.02
C LEU A 24 -0.14 -8.76 1.20
N GLN A 25 -0.85 -9.41 0.29
CA GLN A 25 -0.89 -10.86 0.29
C GLN A 25 0.40 -11.44 -0.28
N ASP A 26 0.97 -12.37 0.47
CA ASP A 26 2.22 -13.01 0.10
C ASP A 26 2.07 -13.86 -1.17
N GLY A 27 3.05 -13.74 -2.07
CA GLY A 27 3.18 -14.59 -3.27
C GLY A 27 2.99 -13.89 -4.61
N HIS A 28 2.62 -12.61 -4.63
CA HIS A 28 2.48 -11.83 -5.87
C HIS A 28 3.36 -10.56 -5.85
N PRO A 29 3.87 -10.12 -7.02
CA PRO A 29 4.53 -8.83 -7.15
C PRO A 29 3.60 -7.68 -6.74
N HIS A 30 4.18 -6.70 -6.07
CA HIS A 30 3.48 -5.50 -5.61
C HIS A 30 4.38 -4.27 -5.81
N SER A 31 3.76 -3.12 -6.09
CA SER A 31 4.44 -1.82 -6.06
C SER A 31 3.67 -0.86 -5.16
N VAL A 32 4.41 -0.06 -4.39
CA VAL A 32 3.86 0.98 -3.52
C VAL A 32 4.60 2.27 -3.83
N ASP A 33 3.89 3.29 -4.28
CA ASP A 33 4.45 4.63 -4.49
C ASP A 33 3.83 5.61 -3.51
N ILE A 34 4.69 6.43 -2.88
CA ILE A 34 4.30 7.46 -1.92
C ILE A 34 4.42 8.80 -2.61
N HIS A 35 3.30 9.51 -2.76
CA HIS A 35 3.26 10.80 -3.41
C HIS A 35 3.51 11.95 -2.44
N PRO A 36 4.12 13.06 -2.91
CA PRO A 36 4.41 14.22 -2.07
C PRO A 36 3.15 14.92 -1.54
N ASP A 37 2.00 14.71 -2.18
CA ASP A 37 0.71 15.29 -1.80
C ASP A 37 -0.03 14.43 -0.75
N ASN A 38 0.70 13.63 0.04
CA ASN A 38 0.18 12.74 1.08
C ASN A 38 -0.86 11.71 0.59
N TRP A 39 -0.63 11.10 -0.56
CA TRP A 39 -1.39 9.93 -0.98
C TRP A 39 -0.46 8.79 -1.36
N ILE A 40 -0.96 7.57 -1.27
CA ILE A 40 -0.23 6.36 -1.64
C ILE A 40 -0.96 5.67 -2.78
N SER A 41 -0.21 5.11 -3.72
CA SER A 41 -0.72 4.17 -4.71
C SER A 41 -0.18 2.78 -4.43
N ILE A 42 -1.05 1.79 -4.55
CA ILE A 42 -0.69 0.38 -4.35
C ILE A 42 -1.14 -0.37 -5.58
N SER A 43 -0.20 -0.96 -6.30
CA SER A 43 -0.49 -1.88 -7.39
C SER A 43 -0.25 -3.30 -6.91
N ASN A 44 -1.28 -4.14 -7.01
CA ASN A 44 -1.16 -5.57 -6.81
C ASN A 44 -1.33 -6.29 -8.14
N GLU A 45 -0.35 -7.12 -8.52
CA GLU A 45 -0.45 -8.00 -9.68
C GLU A 45 -1.20 -9.29 -9.37
N GLY A 46 -1.52 -9.53 -8.09
CA GLY A 46 -2.36 -10.63 -7.65
C GLY A 46 -3.85 -10.41 -7.90
N PRO A 47 -4.66 -11.49 -7.81
CA PRO A 47 -6.11 -11.42 -8.00
C PRO A 47 -6.87 -10.78 -6.81
N GLU A 48 -6.21 -10.59 -5.68
CA GLU A 48 -6.79 -10.04 -4.46
C GLU A 48 -6.34 -8.58 -4.25
N LEU A 49 -7.18 -7.75 -3.63
CA LEU A 49 -6.81 -6.37 -3.30
C LEU A 49 -5.85 -6.34 -2.10
N ALA A 50 -4.98 -5.33 -2.07
CA ALA A 50 -4.24 -5.02 -0.85
C ALA A 50 -5.21 -4.55 0.24
N THR A 51 -4.99 -4.95 1.49
CA THR A 51 -5.75 -4.40 2.61
C THR A 51 -5.03 -3.16 3.12
N VAL A 52 -5.75 -2.04 3.21
CA VAL A 52 -5.19 -0.75 3.64
C VAL A 52 -6.00 -0.20 4.80
N GLU A 53 -5.31 0.12 5.88
CA GLU A 53 -5.87 0.83 7.02
C GLU A 53 -5.19 2.19 7.16
N ILE A 54 -6.00 3.25 7.26
CA ILE A 54 -5.53 4.63 7.36
C ILE A 54 -5.83 5.14 8.77
N PHE A 55 -4.82 5.76 9.36
CA PHE A 55 -4.89 6.35 10.68
C PHE A 55 -4.63 7.86 10.61
N ASP A 56 -5.38 8.63 11.38
CA ASP A 56 -5.24 10.10 11.45
C ASP A 56 -3.98 10.54 12.22
N GLU A 57 -3.39 9.63 13.00
CA GLU A 57 -2.19 9.87 13.82
C GLU A 57 -1.23 8.68 13.71
N TYR A 58 0.07 8.93 13.93
CA TYR A 58 1.09 7.90 14.04
C TYR A 58 0.73 6.82 15.08
N GLN A 59 0.50 5.61 14.59
CA GLN A 59 0.24 4.43 15.43
C GLN A 59 1.55 3.70 15.78
N PHE A 60 2.53 3.74 14.88
CA PHE A 60 3.77 2.98 15.04
C PHE A 60 4.90 3.89 15.54
N SER A 61 5.33 3.64 16.77
CA SER A 61 6.28 4.50 17.50
C SER A 61 7.73 4.47 16.97
N LYS A 62 8.03 3.70 15.91
CA LYS A 62 9.26 3.68 15.10
C LYS A 62 9.12 2.62 13.98
N PRO A 63 9.84 2.76 12.85
CA PRO A 63 9.93 1.67 11.89
C PRO A 63 10.50 0.43 12.58
N MET A 64 9.83 -0.72 12.43
CA MET A 64 10.39 -2.00 12.82
C MET A 64 11.70 -2.16 12.04
N ARG A 65 12.85 -2.14 12.75
CA ARG A 65 14.12 -2.51 12.15
C ARG A 65 13.95 -3.93 11.62
N GLN A 66 14.03 -4.10 10.30
CA GLN A 66 14.22 -5.41 9.70
C GLN A 66 15.52 -5.97 10.30
N SER A 67 15.40 -6.97 11.17
CA SER A 67 16.55 -7.78 11.57
C SER A 67 17.05 -8.49 10.32
N LYS A 68 18.31 -8.22 10.01
CA LYS A 68 19.04 -8.79 8.88
C LYS A 68 19.29 -10.29 9.08
#